data_AF-A0A6C0Y2Q4-F1
#
_entry.id   AF-A0A6C0Y2Q4-F1
#
_cell.length_a   1.000
_cell.length_b   1.000
_cell.length_c   1.000
_cell.angle_alpha   90.00
_cell.angle_beta   90.00
_cell.angle_gamma   90.00
#
_symmetry.space_group_name_H-M   'P 1'
#
loop_
_entity.id
_entity.type
_entity.pdbx_description
1 polymer ?
#
loop_
_entity_poly.entity_id
_entity_poly.type
_entity_poly.pdbx_seq_one_letter_code
_entity_poly.pdbx_strand_id
1 'polypeptide(L)'
;MNYNDSWVFYFCFLYNYVWLCTALFDPLVYPILYPILFLHYSDTRDFVMKRAALDNIRQIKDTHLLNLEPEDKEYRISCDAGLYFCVSPKGKKTWQVRFKDEVGKWKWHSIGSYPQLSLVAAKLEASTIFLKLQQNEKVLTKKEIELQKIEEQQLNLKSLMYDWLDTKKTTWAAITIKKETQSIEKRILSVFGELDFTKISPQQWLTFFQDMLRSESIYNRVEKLVSHGFVAQRFHNYMILKVLIIF
;
A
#
# COMPACT_ATOMS: atom_id res chain seq x y z
N MET A 1 -11.10 -51.90 -46.23
CA MET A 1 -9.70 -51.62 -46.59
C MET A 1 -9.28 -50.36 -45.85
N ASN A 2 -9.01 -50.43 -44.54
CA ASN A 2 -7.76 -50.82 -43.86
C ASN A 2 -6.54 -49.97 -44.24
N TYR A 3 -6.20 -49.02 -43.37
CA TYR A 3 -4.89 -48.36 -43.29
C TYR A 3 -4.57 -47.79 -41.89
N ASN A 4 -5.06 -48.39 -40.79
CA ASN A 4 -4.82 -47.85 -39.44
C ASN A 4 -4.15 -48.79 -38.41
N ASP A 5 -3.82 -50.04 -38.75
CA ASP A 5 -3.34 -51.01 -37.75
C ASP A 5 -1.83 -51.34 -37.81
N SER A 6 -0.98 -50.50 -38.42
CA SER A 6 0.46 -50.83 -38.56
C SER A 6 1.36 -50.25 -37.45
N TRP A 7 0.96 -49.15 -36.80
CA TRP A 7 1.83 -48.47 -35.81
C TRP A 7 1.78 -49.09 -34.41
N VAL A 8 0.70 -49.78 -34.06
CA VAL A 8 0.52 -50.39 -32.73
C VAL A 8 1.41 -51.63 -32.55
N PHE A 9 1.68 -52.38 -33.63
CA PHE A 9 2.55 -53.56 -33.56
C PHE A 9 4.04 -53.20 -33.44
N TYR A 10 4.48 -52.06 -33.99
CA TYR A 10 5.88 -51.63 -33.89
C TYR A 10 6.24 -51.16 -32.47
N PHE A 11 5.30 -50.54 -31.75
CA PHE A 11 5.52 -50.05 -30.38
C PHE A 11 5.60 -51.18 -29.35
N CYS A 12 4.85 -52.28 -29.54
CA CYS A 12 4.86 -53.42 -28.63
C CYS A 12 6.09 -54.33 -28.78
N PHE A 13 6.70 -54.40 -29.96
CA PHE A 13 7.90 -55.23 -30.18
C PHE A 13 9.17 -54.59 -29.61
N LEU A 14 9.26 -53.25 -29.65
CA LEU A 14 10.36 -52.50 -29.04
C LEU A 14 10.30 -52.47 -27.51
N TYR A 15 9.10 -52.47 -26.91
CA TYR A 15 8.95 -52.48 -25.46
C TYR A 15 9.46 -53.77 -24.80
N ASN A 16 9.29 -54.93 -25.46
CA ASN A 16 9.80 -56.21 -24.97
C ASN A 16 11.33 -56.35 -25.10
N TYR A 17 11.93 -55.77 -26.15
CA TYR A 17 13.38 -55.81 -26.34
C TYR A 17 14.12 -54.91 -25.34
N VAL A 18 13.51 -53.77 -24.97
CA VAL A 18 14.05 -52.88 -23.94
C VAL A 18 13.93 -53.53 -22.55
N TRP A 19 12.84 -54.24 -22.24
CA TRP A 19 12.64 -54.89 -20.94
C TRP A 19 13.60 -56.07 -20.67
N LEU A 20 14.05 -56.75 -21.73
CA LEU A 20 15.10 -57.79 -21.64
C LEU A 20 16.51 -57.20 -21.46
N CYS A 21 16.76 -55.97 -21.93
CA CYS A 21 18.04 -55.29 -21.75
C CYS A 21 18.13 -54.55 -20.40
N THR A 22 17.03 -54.07 -19.83
CA THR A 22 17.01 -53.36 -18.54
C THR A 22 17.28 -54.29 -17.35
N ALA A 23 16.78 -55.53 -17.39
CA ALA A 23 16.94 -56.50 -16.29
C ALA A 23 18.39 -56.89 -15.96
N LEU A 24 19.34 -56.72 -16.89
CA LEU A 24 20.77 -57.02 -16.68
C LEU A 24 21.61 -55.80 -16.26
N PHE A 25 21.11 -54.58 -16.41
CA PHE A 25 21.83 -53.34 -16.10
C PHE A 25 21.24 -52.54 -14.92
N ASP A 26 20.00 -52.82 -14.52
CA ASP A 26 19.27 -52.01 -13.53
C ASP A 26 19.86 -51.98 -12.09
N PRO A 27 20.36 -53.06 -11.47
CA PRO A 27 20.77 -52.98 -10.07
C PRO A 27 22.10 -52.23 -9.85
N LEU A 28 22.89 -51.99 -10.90
CA LEU A 28 24.16 -51.26 -10.82
C LEU A 28 24.08 -49.84 -11.39
N VAL A 29 23.29 -49.62 -12.45
CA VAL A 29 23.23 -48.33 -13.13
C VAL A 29 22.26 -47.37 -12.45
N TYR A 30 21.11 -47.85 -11.98
CA TYR A 30 20.09 -47.00 -11.36
C TYR A 30 20.54 -46.24 -10.10
N PRO A 31 21.30 -46.84 -9.15
CA PRO A 31 21.79 -46.11 -7.98
C PRO A 31 22.91 -45.11 -8.29
N ILE A 32 23.54 -45.18 -9.47
CA ILE A 32 24.55 -44.21 -9.92
C ILE A 32 23.91 -43.10 -10.76
N LEU A 33 22.94 -43.44 -11.61
CA LEU A 33 22.26 -42.49 -12.48
C LEU A 33 21.27 -41.60 -11.71
N TYR A 34 20.60 -42.13 -10.68
CA TYR A 34 19.62 -41.37 -9.91
C TYR A 34 20.22 -40.19 -9.13
N PRO A 35 21.37 -40.31 -8.42
CA PRO A 35 22.05 -39.17 -7.82
C PRO A 35 22.52 -38.15 -8.85
N ILE A 36 23.01 -38.59 -10.01
CA ILE A 36 23.47 -37.69 -11.08
C ILE A 36 22.29 -36.93 -11.67
N LEU A 37 21.17 -37.60 -11.94
CA LEU A 37 19.93 -36.97 -12.40
C LEU A 37 19.36 -36.03 -11.34
N PHE A 38 19.43 -36.38 -10.06
CA PHE A 38 18.97 -35.54 -8.94
C PHE A 38 19.88 -34.31 -8.73
N LEU A 39 21.20 -34.47 -8.85
CA LEU A 39 22.15 -33.35 -8.82
C LEU A 39 21.95 -32.42 -10.01
N HIS A 40 21.75 -32.97 -11.22
CA HIS A 40 21.49 -32.16 -12.42
C HIS A 40 20.11 -31.49 -12.37
N TYR A 41 19.10 -32.13 -11.78
CA TYR A 41 17.79 -31.55 -11.54
C TYR A 41 17.84 -30.38 -10.55
N SER A 42 18.69 -30.49 -9.51
CA SER A 42 18.81 -29.46 -8.48
C SER A 42 19.37 -28.12 -8.99
N ASP A 43 20.16 -28.15 -10.07
CA ASP A 43 20.86 -27.01 -10.69
C ASP A 43 19.94 -26.12 -11.55
N THR A 44 18.85 -26.68 -12.08
CA THR A 44 17.89 -25.93 -12.93
C THR A 44 16.97 -24.96 -12.17
N ARG A 45 17.09 -24.86 -10.85
CA ARG A 45 16.21 -24.03 -10.02
C ARG A 45 16.54 -22.54 -10.07
N ASP A 46 17.77 -22.18 -10.43
CA ASP A 46 18.23 -20.79 -10.49
C ASP A 46 18.49 -20.37 -11.94
N PHE A 47 17.48 -20.49 -12.82
CA PHE A 47 17.58 -19.93 -14.16
C PHE A 47 17.53 -18.40 -14.08
N VAL A 48 18.70 -17.78 -14.04
CA VAL A 48 18.85 -16.33 -14.08
C VAL A 48 18.82 -15.86 -15.54
N MET A 49 18.02 -14.84 -15.82
CA MET A 49 17.73 -14.33 -17.16
C MET A 49 18.20 -12.87 -17.30
N LYS A 50 19.03 -12.63 -18.32
CA LYS A 50 19.43 -11.29 -18.77
C LYS A 50 18.23 -10.51 -19.32
N ARG A 51 18.20 -9.19 -19.13
CA ARG A 51 17.12 -8.33 -19.67
C ARG A 51 16.99 -8.43 -21.19
N ALA A 52 18.11 -8.57 -21.91
CA ALA A 52 18.14 -8.63 -23.37
C ALA A 52 17.35 -9.82 -23.94
N ALA A 53 17.14 -10.87 -23.15
CA ALA A 53 16.32 -12.00 -23.55
C ALA A 53 14.81 -11.65 -23.61
N LEU A 54 14.37 -10.51 -23.04
CA LEU A 54 12.99 -10.03 -23.12
C LEU A 54 12.71 -9.16 -24.35
N ASP A 55 13.73 -8.64 -25.03
CA ASP A 55 13.54 -7.67 -26.12
C ASP A 55 12.74 -8.26 -27.30
N ASN A 56 12.83 -9.58 -27.52
CA ASN A 56 12.13 -10.30 -28.58
C ASN A 56 10.84 -11.00 -28.13
N ILE A 57 10.46 -10.88 -26.85
CA ILE A 57 9.31 -11.61 -26.29
C ILE A 57 8.03 -10.78 -26.50
N ARG A 58 7.08 -11.37 -27.23
CA ARG A 58 5.80 -10.71 -27.57
C ARG A 58 4.90 -10.46 -26.35
N GLN A 59 4.95 -11.32 -25.35
CA GLN A 59 4.12 -11.21 -24.14
C GLN A 59 4.93 -11.58 -22.90
N ILE A 60 5.07 -10.61 -22.00
CA ILE A 60 5.76 -10.80 -20.72
C ILE A 60 4.84 -11.59 -19.77
N LYS A 61 5.41 -12.61 -19.12
CA LYS A 61 4.76 -13.48 -18.13
C LYS A 61 5.50 -13.38 -16.80
N ASP A 62 4.84 -13.74 -15.70
CA ASP A 62 5.45 -13.68 -14.36
C ASP A 62 6.72 -14.53 -14.23
N THR A 63 6.81 -15.67 -14.93
CA THR A 63 8.01 -16.53 -14.95
C THR A 63 9.24 -15.80 -15.47
N HIS A 64 9.06 -14.96 -16.49
CA HIS A 64 10.14 -14.16 -17.06
C HIS A 64 10.62 -13.09 -16.08
N LEU A 65 9.71 -12.49 -15.30
CA LEU A 65 10.03 -11.42 -14.35
C LEU A 65 10.72 -11.94 -13.09
N LEU A 66 10.34 -13.14 -12.64
CA LEU A 66 10.95 -13.81 -11.50
C LEU A 66 12.44 -14.05 -11.72
N ASN A 67 12.80 -14.47 -12.94
CA ASN A 67 14.16 -14.88 -13.31
C ASN A 67 15.10 -13.71 -13.65
N LEU A 68 14.62 -12.47 -13.68
CA LEU A 68 15.44 -11.31 -14.05
C LEU A 68 16.58 -11.02 -13.06
N GLU A 69 17.79 -10.83 -13.59
CA GLU A 69 18.96 -10.40 -12.80
C GLU A 69 19.01 -8.89 -12.57
N PRO A 70 19.52 -8.43 -11.41
CA PRO A 70 19.92 -7.05 -11.24
C PRO A 70 21.14 -6.72 -12.11
N GLU A 71 21.13 -5.54 -12.73
CA GLU A 71 22.30 -4.98 -13.44
C GLU A 71 22.93 -3.86 -12.59
N ASP A 72 24.12 -3.39 -12.96
CA ASP A 72 24.82 -2.30 -12.27
C ASP A 72 23.99 -1.00 -12.19
N LYS A 73 23.06 -0.82 -13.13
CA LYS A 73 22.17 0.33 -13.23
C LYS A 73 20.72 -0.11 -13.11
N GLU A 74 19.91 0.73 -12.46
CA GLU A 74 18.45 0.53 -12.41
C GLU A 74 17.89 0.56 -13.82
N TYR A 75 17.19 -0.50 -14.20
CA TYR A 75 16.56 -0.61 -15.50
C TYR A 75 15.05 -0.81 -15.37
N ARG A 76 14.33 -0.44 -16.44
CA ARG A 76 12.88 -0.52 -16.52
C ARG A 76 12.46 -1.26 -17.77
N ILE A 77 11.53 -2.20 -17.62
CA ILE A 77 10.96 -2.98 -18.71
C ILE A 77 9.51 -2.56 -18.89
N SER A 78 9.13 -2.21 -20.12
CA SER A 78 7.75 -1.89 -20.45
C SER A 78 6.92 -3.17 -20.48
N CYS A 79 5.88 -3.26 -19.64
CA CYS A 79 5.01 -4.43 -19.57
C CYS A 79 3.63 -4.18 -20.20
N ASP A 80 3.14 -2.94 -20.10
CA ASP A 80 1.84 -2.52 -20.64
C ASP A 80 1.80 -0.99 -20.85
N ALA A 81 0.67 -0.45 -21.30
CA ALA A 81 0.44 0.97 -21.51
C ALA A 81 0.75 1.79 -20.24
N GLY A 82 1.97 2.35 -20.18
CA GLY A 82 2.45 3.15 -19.06
C GLY A 82 2.84 2.35 -17.80
N LEU A 83 2.76 1.01 -17.81
CA LEU A 83 3.22 0.15 -16.72
C LEU A 83 4.62 -0.38 -17.00
N TYR A 84 5.51 -0.21 -16.03
CA TYR A 84 6.90 -0.60 -16.09
C TYR A 84 7.29 -1.48 -14.90
N PHE A 85 8.11 -2.48 -15.19
CA PHE A 85 8.80 -3.27 -14.18
C PHE A 85 10.19 -2.71 -13.96
N CYS A 86 10.48 -2.25 -12.74
CA CYS A 86 11.77 -1.72 -12.36
C CYS A 86 12.56 -2.74 -11.55
N VAL A 87 13.82 -2.95 -11.93
CA VAL A 87 14.78 -3.74 -11.19
C VAL A 87 15.93 -2.84 -10.73
N SER A 88 16.08 -2.74 -9.41
CA SER A 88 17.18 -2.03 -8.76
C SER A 88 18.47 -2.83 -8.84
N PRO A 89 19.65 -2.19 -8.89
CA PRO A 89 20.94 -2.89 -8.79
C PRO A 89 21.08 -3.73 -7.52
N LYS A 90 20.32 -3.40 -6.46
CA LYS A 90 20.27 -4.19 -5.22
C LYS A 90 19.39 -5.45 -5.33
N GLY A 91 18.87 -5.78 -6.50
CA GLY A 91 17.95 -6.90 -6.71
C GLY A 91 16.48 -6.63 -6.33
N LYS A 92 16.15 -5.43 -5.85
CA LYS A 92 14.76 -5.06 -5.53
C LYS A 92 13.94 -4.87 -6.80
N LYS A 93 12.84 -5.60 -6.92
CA LYS A 93 11.91 -5.57 -8.06
C LYS A 93 10.63 -4.83 -7.67
N THR A 94 10.24 -3.83 -8.47
CA THR A 94 9.09 -2.97 -8.16
C THR A 94 8.29 -2.63 -9.41
N TRP A 95 6.99 -2.42 -9.24
CA TRP A 95 6.08 -1.96 -10.27
C TRP A 95 5.97 -0.45 -10.23
N GLN A 96 6.19 0.19 -11.39
CA GLN A 96 6.11 1.64 -11.55
C GLN A 96 5.18 1.99 -12.71
N VAL A 97 4.31 2.98 -12.51
CA VAL A 97 3.47 3.56 -13.56
C VAL A 97 4.02 4.92 -13.94
N ARG A 98 4.09 5.17 -15.25
CA ARG A 98 4.44 6.46 -15.81
C ARG A 98 3.18 7.19 -16.23
N PHE A 99 2.97 8.39 -15.70
CA PHE A 99 1.80 9.21 -16.01
C PHE A 99 2.19 10.69 -16.11
N LYS A 100 1.28 11.50 -16.64
CA LYS A 100 1.42 12.97 -16.65
C LYS A 100 0.59 13.53 -15.51
N ASP A 101 1.19 14.44 -14.76
CA ASP A 101 0.47 15.23 -13.77
C ASP A 101 -0.51 16.21 -14.42
N GLU A 102 -1.32 16.87 -13.59
CA GLU A 102 -2.17 18.02 -13.94
C GLU A 102 -1.40 19.14 -14.68
N VAL A 103 -0.12 19.34 -14.34
CA VAL A 103 0.78 20.33 -14.97
C VAL A 103 1.38 19.82 -16.30
N GLY A 104 1.06 18.59 -16.72
CA GLY A 104 1.56 17.96 -17.94
C GLY A 104 2.98 17.38 -17.83
N LYS A 105 3.59 17.41 -16.64
CA LYS A 105 4.93 16.86 -16.38
C LYS A 105 4.87 15.35 -16.18
N TRP A 106 5.84 14.62 -16.74
CA TRP A 106 5.94 13.18 -16.54
C TRP A 106 6.42 12.85 -15.12
N LYS A 107 5.68 11.96 -14.43
CA LYS A 107 6.07 11.40 -13.14
C LYS A 107 5.99 9.89 -13.13
N TRP A 108 6.72 9.31 -12.18
CA TRP A 108 6.73 7.88 -11.86
C TRP A 108 6.00 7.66 -10.54
N HIS A 109 5.02 6.77 -10.54
CA HIS A 109 4.32 6.33 -9.34
C HIS A 109 4.64 4.85 -9.07
N SER A 110 5.10 4.53 -7.87
CA SER A 110 5.40 3.13 -7.49
C SER A 110 4.16 2.48 -6.90
N ILE A 111 3.66 1.41 -7.53
CA ILE A 111 2.46 0.68 -7.07
C ILE A 111 2.85 -0.25 -5.91
N GLY A 112 3.94 -1.01 -6.06
CA GLY A 112 4.40 -1.92 -5.02
C GLY A 112 5.55 -2.83 -5.47
N SER A 113 5.91 -3.77 -4.60
CA SER A 113 7.06 -4.65 -4.80
C SER A 113 6.64 -6.00 -5.38
N TYR A 114 7.49 -6.60 -6.20
CA TYR A 114 7.36 -7.99 -6.65
C TYR A 114 8.17 -8.88 -5.67
N PRO A 115 7.68 -10.06 -5.24
CA PRO A 115 6.54 -10.82 -5.76
C PRO A 115 5.19 -10.57 -5.06
N GLN A 116 5.10 -9.60 -4.14
CA GLN A 116 3.84 -9.31 -3.43
C GLN A 116 2.69 -8.93 -4.37
N LEU A 117 3.01 -8.24 -5.47
CA LEU A 117 2.08 -7.94 -6.56
C LEU A 117 2.51 -8.69 -7.82
N SER A 118 1.63 -9.57 -8.32
CA SER A 118 1.79 -10.26 -9.60
C SER A 118 1.58 -9.30 -10.78
N LEU A 119 2.03 -9.68 -11.99
CA LEU A 119 1.83 -8.87 -13.19
C LEU A 119 0.35 -8.55 -13.44
N VAL A 120 -0.54 -9.52 -13.23
CA VAL A 120 -1.99 -9.33 -13.43
C VAL A 120 -2.54 -8.30 -12.44
N ALA A 121 -2.19 -8.43 -11.16
CA ALA A 121 -2.60 -7.45 -10.14
C ALA A 121 -2.03 -6.06 -10.43
N ALA A 122 -0.77 -5.97 -10.86
CA ALA A 122 -0.14 -4.71 -11.23
C ALA A 122 -0.83 -4.02 -12.41
N LYS A 123 -1.33 -4.79 -13.40
CA LYS A 123 -2.12 -4.24 -14.51
C LYS A 123 -3.46 -3.68 -14.05
N LEU A 124 -4.15 -4.38 -13.14
CA LEU A 124 -5.40 -3.88 -12.56
C LEU A 124 -5.16 -2.57 -11.80
N GLU A 125 -4.16 -2.52 -10.92
CA GLU A 125 -3.80 -1.30 -10.19
C GLU A 125 -3.36 -0.16 -11.12
N ALA A 126 -2.64 -0.46 -12.21
CA ALA A 126 -2.31 0.56 -13.20
C ALA A 126 -3.58 1.14 -13.85
N SER A 127 -4.55 0.29 -14.19
CA SER A 127 -5.82 0.73 -14.76
C SER A 127 -6.63 1.61 -13.81
N THR A 128 -6.67 1.28 -12.51
CA THR A 128 -7.36 2.11 -11.51
C THR A 128 -6.70 3.48 -11.38
N ILE A 129 -5.36 3.54 -11.42
CA ILE A 129 -4.61 4.80 -11.42
C ILE A 129 -4.95 5.63 -12.67
N PHE A 130 -4.99 5.03 -13.85
CA PHE A 130 -5.35 5.77 -15.07
C PHE A 130 -6.79 6.26 -15.06
N LEU A 131 -7.74 5.51 -14.51
CA LEU A 131 -9.12 5.95 -14.33
C LEU A 131 -9.21 7.17 -13.39
N LYS A 132 -8.47 7.16 -12.27
CA LYS A 132 -8.39 8.30 -11.34
C LYS A 132 -7.83 9.55 -12.02
N LEU A 133 -6.77 9.38 -12.82
CA LEU A 133 -6.20 10.48 -13.60
C LEU A 133 -7.17 11.05 -14.63
N GLN A 134 -8.01 10.22 -15.25
CA GLN A 134 -9.08 10.70 -16.15
C GLN A 134 -10.16 11.49 -15.40
N GLN A 135 -10.41 11.16 -14.14
CA GLN A 135 -11.33 11.90 -13.27
C GLN A 135 -10.71 13.19 -12.70
N ASN A 136 -9.48 13.54 -13.09
CA ASN A 136 -8.68 14.63 -12.50
C ASN A 136 -8.45 14.46 -10.99
N GLU A 137 -8.46 13.23 -10.49
CA GLU A 137 -8.07 12.95 -9.10
C GLU A 137 -6.54 12.90 -8.99
N LYS A 138 -6.00 13.55 -7.96
CA LYS A 138 -4.57 13.55 -7.68
C LYS A 138 -4.10 12.17 -7.22
N VAL A 139 -3.17 11.58 -7.97
CA VAL A 139 -2.54 10.32 -7.58
C VAL A 139 -1.47 10.59 -6.53
N LEU A 140 -1.80 10.28 -5.28
CA LEU A 140 -0.92 10.49 -4.13
C LEU A 140 -0.05 9.26 -3.87
N THR A 141 1.21 9.51 -3.52
CA THR A 141 2.14 8.48 -3.06
C THR A 141 1.75 8.03 -1.65
N LYS A 142 2.06 6.78 -1.25
CA LYS A 142 1.80 6.28 0.11
C LYS A 142 2.27 7.23 1.22
N LYS A 143 3.46 7.83 1.05
CA LYS A 143 3.98 8.84 1.97
C LYS A 143 3.11 10.09 2.05
N GLU A 144 2.59 10.57 0.92
CA GLU A 144 1.71 11.75 0.89
C GLU A 144 0.37 11.43 1.54
N ILE A 145 -0.16 10.22 1.35
CA ILE A 145 -1.37 9.75 2.04
C ILE A 145 -1.14 9.65 3.55
N GLU A 146 0.01 9.13 3.98
CA GLU A 146 0.38 9.08 5.41
C GLU A 146 0.51 10.48 6.01
N LEU A 147 1.16 11.41 5.30
CA LEU A 147 1.27 12.80 5.72
C LEU A 147 -0.10 13.46 5.82
N GLN A 148 -0.97 13.28 4.81
CA GLN A 148 -2.34 13.79 4.86
C GLN A 148 -3.12 13.21 6.04
N LYS A 149 -2.99 11.91 6.32
CA LYS A 149 -3.64 11.29 7.49
C LYS A 149 -3.13 11.87 8.80
N ILE A 150 -1.83 12.16 8.90
CA ILE A 150 -1.24 12.81 10.07
C ILE A 150 -1.77 14.23 10.20
N GLU A 151 -1.83 14.99 9.10
CA GLU A 151 -2.38 16.34 9.06
C GLU A 151 -3.87 16.34 9.46
N GLU A 152 -4.68 15.45 8.89
CA GLU A 152 -6.08 15.24 9.26
C GLU A 152 -6.21 14.88 10.75
N GLN A 153 -5.36 13.99 11.27
CA GLN A 153 -5.34 13.64 12.70
C GLN A 153 -5.00 14.83 13.59
N GLN A 154 -4.11 15.73 13.16
CA GLN A 154 -3.79 16.96 13.88
C GLN A 154 -4.93 17.98 13.82
N LEU A 155 -5.69 18.00 12.72
CA LEU A 155 -6.85 18.87 12.54
C LEU A 155 -8.12 18.35 13.24
N ASN A 156 -8.15 17.09 13.66
CA ASN A 156 -9.25 16.54 14.44
C ASN A 156 -9.41 17.28 15.78
N LEU A 157 -10.65 17.65 16.10
CA LEU A 157 -10.96 18.39 17.33
C LEU A 157 -10.45 17.67 18.58
N LYS A 158 -10.51 16.33 18.60
CA LYS A 158 -10.01 15.53 19.72
C LYS A 158 -8.53 15.76 20.00
N SER A 159 -7.68 15.77 18.96
CA SER A 159 -6.25 16.03 19.12
C SER A 159 -6.02 17.43 19.70
N LEU A 160 -6.66 18.43 19.09
CA LEU A 160 -6.56 19.83 19.52
C LEU A 160 -7.01 20.05 20.96
N MET A 161 -8.04 19.34 21.39
CA MET A 161 -8.59 19.48 22.74
C MET A 161 -7.66 18.86 23.79
N TYR A 162 -6.98 17.75 23.48
CA TYR A 162 -5.96 17.19 24.37
C TYR A 162 -4.71 18.06 24.42
N ASP A 163 -4.24 18.59 23.29
CA ASP A 163 -3.11 19.52 23.26
C ASP A 163 -3.41 20.77 24.12
N TRP A 164 -4.62 21.30 24.03
CA TRP A 164 -5.06 22.41 24.87
C TRP A 164 -5.11 22.02 26.35
N LEU A 165 -5.66 20.85 26.71
CA LEU A 165 -5.68 20.35 28.08
C LEU A 165 -4.26 20.19 28.65
N ASP A 166 -3.31 19.77 27.83
CA ASP A 166 -1.90 19.63 28.21
C ASP A 166 -1.28 20.99 28.56
N THR A 167 -1.59 22.05 27.83
CA THR A 167 -1.14 23.40 28.22
C THR A 167 -1.70 23.84 29.57
N LYS A 168 -2.90 23.36 29.95
CA LYS A 168 -3.53 23.65 31.23
C LYS A 168 -2.97 22.82 32.38
N LYS A 169 -2.23 21.73 32.11
CA LYS A 169 -1.52 20.94 33.13
C LYS A 169 -0.54 21.75 33.96
N THR A 170 0.06 22.79 33.38
CA THR A 170 0.99 23.67 34.09
C THR A 170 0.30 24.61 35.08
N THR A 171 -0.97 24.96 34.85
CA THR A 171 -1.68 26.00 35.62
C THR A 171 -2.74 25.42 36.56
N TRP A 172 -3.38 24.32 36.21
CA TRP A 172 -4.49 23.76 36.96
C TRP A 172 -4.06 22.59 37.85
N ALA A 173 -4.70 22.45 39.01
CA ALA A 173 -4.49 21.29 39.88
C ALA A 173 -4.95 19.99 39.20
N ALA A 174 -4.25 18.87 39.45
CA ALA A 174 -4.49 17.58 38.80
C ALA A 174 -5.95 17.08 38.92
N ILE A 175 -6.60 17.34 40.07
CA ILE A 175 -8.01 16.97 40.31
C ILE A 175 -8.94 17.75 39.38
N THR A 176 -8.68 19.05 39.20
CA THR A 176 -9.48 19.93 38.32
C THR A 176 -9.34 19.49 36.87
N ILE A 177 -8.12 19.18 36.43
CA ILE A 177 -7.86 18.69 35.08
C ILE A 177 -8.63 17.41 34.81
N LYS A 178 -8.53 16.42 35.70
CA LYS A 178 -9.24 15.15 35.54
C LYS A 178 -10.76 15.36 35.39
N LYS A 179 -11.35 16.26 36.19
CA LYS A 179 -12.79 16.59 36.10
C LYS A 179 -13.15 17.27 34.79
N GLU A 180 -12.35 18.24 34.34
CA GLU A 180 -12.62 18.94 33.09
C GLU A 180 -12.39 18.06 31.87
N THR A 181 -11.35 17.23 31.86
CA THR A 181 -11.12 16.22 30.81
C THR A 181 -12.32 15.29 30.66
N GLN A 182 -12.81 14.73 31.76
CA GLN A 182 -14.01 13.86 31.74
C GLN A 182 -15.26 14.60 31.22
N SER A 183 -15.43 15.86 31.59
CA SER A 183 -16.56 16.68 31.14
C SER A 183 -16.49 16.94 29.63
N ILE A 184 -15.31 17.29 29.12
CA ILE A 184 -15.04 17.54 27.71
C ILE A 184 -15.20 16.26 26.88
N GLU A 185 -14.64 15.14 27.34
CA GLU A 185 -14.78 13.83 26.69
C GLU A 185 -16.24 13.42 26.55
N LYS A 186 -16.99 13.49 27.66
CA LYS A 186 -18.39 13.07 27.70
C LYS A 186 -19.31 13.93 26.82
N ARG A 187 -19.01 15.22 26.68
CA ARG A 187 -19.93 16.18 26.04
C ARG A 187 -19.45 16.58 24.67
N ILE A 188 -18.32 17.29 24.62
CA ILE A 188 -17.81 17.90 23.39
C ILE A 188 -17.25 16.82 22.47
N LEU A 189 -16.37 15.95 22.97
CA LEU A 189 -15.73 14.94 22.12
C LEU A 189 -16.67 13.81 21.72
N SER A 190 -17.74 13.57 22.49
CA SER A 190 -18.77 12.59 22.10
C SER A 190 -19.50 12.97 20.81
N VAL A 191 -19.62 14.27 20.52
CA VAL A 191 -20.35 14.78 19.34
C VAL A 191 -19.40 15.22 18.24
N PHE A 192 -18.31 15.92 18.59
CA PHE A 192 -17.42 16.57 17.63
C PHE A 192 -16.01 15.94 17.57
N GLY A 193 -15.73 14.90 18.35
CA GLY A 193 -14.36 14.42 18.54
C GLY A 193 -13.68 13.92 17.26
N GLU A 194 -14.43 13.28 16.36
CA GLU A 194 -13.91 12.74 15.08
C GLU A 194 -14.03 13.72 13.92
N LEU A 195 -14.59 14.91 14.16
CA LEU A 195 -14.77 15.91 13.11
C LEU A 195 -13.51 16.78 12.98
N ASP A 196 -13.15 17.07 11.73
CA ASP A 196 -12.17 18.09 11.42
C ASP A 196 -12.64 19.44 11.96
N PHE A 197 -11.78 20.09 12.74
CA PHE A 197 -12.05 21.39 13.32
C PHE A 197 -12.47 22.44 12.28
N THR A 198 -11.88 22.41 11.09
CA THR A 198 -12.17 23.36 10.00
C THR A 198 -13.57 23.21 9.41
N LYS A 199 -14.17 22.02 9.56
CA LYS A 199 -15.50 21.70 9.04
C LYS A 199 -16.62 22.03 10.03
N ILE A 200 -16.30 22.27 11.31
CA ILE A 200 -17.31 22.55 12.34
C ILE A 200 -17.76 24.01 12.22
N SER A 201 -19.02 24.22 11.87
CA SER A 201 -19.56 25.56 11.71
C SER A 201 -19.92 26.21 13.06
N PRO A 202 -19.85 27.56 13.17
CA PRO A 202 -20.31 28.26 14.38
C PRO A 202 -21.78 27.98 14.73
N GLN A 203 -22.62 27.71 13.72
CA GLN A 203 -24.02 27.34 13.94
C GLN A 203 -24.15 25.98 14.64
N GLN A 204 -23.34 24.99 14.25
CA GLN A 204 -23.33 23.68 14.91
C GLN A 204 -22.93 23.79 16.38
N TRP A 205 -21.94 24.62 16.70
CA TRP A 205 -21.57 24.92 18.09
C TRP A 205 -22.72 25.56 18.85
N LEU A 206 -23.39 26.56 18.27
CA LEU A 206 -24.50 27.24 18.91
C LEU A 206 -25.65 26.27 19.22
N THR A 207 -26.06 25.45 18.24
CA THR A 207 -27.12 24.46 18.41
C THR A 207 -26.76 23.47 19.52
N PHE A 208 -25.54 22.94 19.51
CA PHE A 208 -25.06 22.03 20.54
C PHE A 208 -25.13 22.64 21.95
N PHE A 209 -24.66 23.88 22.13
CA PHE A 209 -24.71 24.53 23.44
C PHE A 209 -26.14 24.87 23.88
N GLN A 210 -27.02 25.25 22.96
CA GLN A 210 -28.43 25.47 23.25
C GLN A 210 -29.15 24.19 23.69
N ASP A 211 -28.89 23.06 23.02
CA ASP A 211 -29.47 21.77 23.38
C ASP A 211 -28.93 21.26 24.73
N MET A 212 -27.66 21.53 25.04
CA MET A 212 -27.10 21.24 26.35
C MET A 212 -27.72 22.09 27.47
N LEU A 213 -28.00 23.37 27.21
CA LEU A 213 -28.69 24.24 28.17
C LEU A 213 -30.12 23.75 28.45
N ARG A 214 -30.84 23.30 27.42
CA ARG A 214 -32.20 22.76 27.53
C ARG A 214 -32.25 21.44 28.28
N SER A 215 -31.28 20.55 28.05
CA SER A 215 -31.27 19.21 28.62
C SER A 215 -30.79 19.15 30.07
N GLU A 216 -29.79 19.95 30.45
CA GLU A 216 -29.14 19.76 31.75
C GLU A 216 -29.31 20.90 32.76
N SER A 217 -29.88 22.06 32.44
CA SER A 217 -30.12 23.17 33.40
C SER A 217 -28.90 23.65 34.23
N ILE A 218 -27.66 23.25 33.87
CA ILE A 218 -26.43 23.68 34.57
C ILE A 218 -25.75 24.80 33.78
N TYR A 219 -26.24 26.03 33.97
CA TYR A 219 -25.78 27.22 33.23
C TYR A 219 -24.27 27.49 33.36
N ASN A 220 -23.75 27.47 34.60
CA ASN A 220 -22.34 27.75 34.90
C ASN A 220 -21.36 26.77 34.23
N ARG A 221 -21.81 25.55 33.91
CA ARG A 221 -20.98 24.54 33.26
C ARG A 221 -20.95 24.73 31.75
N VAL A 222 -22.06 25.17 31.16
CA VAL A 222 -22.11 25.51 29.73
C VAL A 222 -21.19 26.69 29.43
N GLU A 223 -21.22 27.74 30.26
CA GLU A 223 -20.36 28.91 30.08
C GLU A 223 -18.86 28.54 30.08
N LYS A 224 -18.44 27.65 30.99
CA LYS A 224 -17.08 27.12 31.02
C LYS A 224 -16.73 26.32 29.77
N LEU A 225 -17.62 25.43 29.32
CA LEU A 225 -17.40 24.61 28.13
C LEU A 225 -17.36 25.43 26.83
N VAL A 226 -18.19 26.48 26.73
CA VAL A 226 -18.14 27.47 25.66
C VAL A 226 -16.77 28.15 25.65
N SER A 227 -16.31 28.63 26.81
CA SER A 227 -14.97 29.21 26.95
C SER A 227 -13.88 28.23 26.52
N HIS A 228 -13.93 26.98 26.99
CA HIS A 228 -12.93 25.96 26.66
C HIS A 228 -12.91 25.61 25.16
N GLY A 229 -14.08 25.42 24.54
CA GLY A 229 -14.19 25.15 23.11
C GLY A 229 -13.61 26.30 22.27
N PHE A 230 -14.02 27.54 22.55
CA PHE A 230 -13.52 28.70 21.82
C PHE A 230 -12.06 29.02 22.12
N VAL A 231 -11.57 28.79 23.34
CA VAL A 231 -10.15 28.99 23.69
C VAL A 231 -9.28 27.94 23.03
N ALA A 232 -9.69 26.67 22.98
CA ALA A 232 -8.97 25.64 22.23
C ALA A 232 -8.88 26.00 20.73
N GLN A 233 -10.00 26.45 20.15
CA GLN A 233 -10.08 26.96 18.78
C GLN A 233 -9.17 28.18 18.54
N ARG A 234 -9.18 29.16 19.46
CA ARG A 234 -8.35 30.37 19.35
C ARG A 234 -6.87 30.07 19.61
N PHE A 235 -6.56 29.12 20.49
CA PHE A 235 -5.20 28.67 20.78
C PHE A 235 -4.55 28.04 19.54
N HIS A 236 -5.28 27.18 18.82
CA HIS A 236 -4.79 26.60 17.57
C HIS A 236 -4.62 27.65 16.47
N ASN A 237 -5.61 28.53 16.26
CA ASN A 237 -5.47 29.64 15.30
C ASN A 237 -4.26 30.54 15.64
N TYR A 238 -4.01 30.83 16.92
CA TYR A 238 -2.87 31.62 17.36
C TYR A 238 -1.53 30.87 17.23
N MET A 239 -1.51 29.54 17.41
CA MET A 239 -0.34 28.68 17.16
C MET A 239 -0.03 28.59 15.66
N ILE A 240 -1.04 28.39 14.80
CA ILE A 240 -0.89 28.44 13.34
C ILE A 240 -0.35 29.81 12.92
N LEU A 241 -0.93 30.91 13.41
CA LEU A 241 -0.47 32.27 13.13
C LEU A 241 0.97 32.52 13.61
N LYS A 242 1.38 31.99 14.76
CA LYS A 242 2.77 32.10 15.22
C LYS A 242 3.73 31.26 14.39
N VAL A 243 3.34 30.07 13.97
CA VAL A 243 4.17 29.19 13.13
C VAL A 243 4.31 29.76 11.71
N LEU A 244 3.26 30.40 11.17
CA LEU A 244 3.28 31.11 9.88
C LEU A 244 4.00 32.46 9.89
N ILE A 245 4.26 33.05 11.06
CA ILE A 245 5.07 34.30 11.19
C ILE A 245 6.56 33.98 11.42
N ILE A 246 6.92 32.71 11.66
CA ILE A 246 8.29 32.25 11.90
C ILE A 246 8.93 31.60 10.65
N PHE A 247 8.21 31.54 9.52
CA PHE A 247 8.74 31.22 8.19
C PHE A 247 8.56 32.40 7.24
#